data_AF-A0A0J0UJF9-F1
#
_entry.id   AF-A0A0J0UJF9-F1
#
_cell.length_a   1.000
_cell.length_b   1.000
_cell.length_c   1.000
_cell.angle_alpha   90.00
_cell.angle_beta   90.00
_cell.angle_gamma   90.00
#
_symmetry.space_group_name_H-M   'P 1'
#
loop_
_entity.id
_entity.type
_entity.pdbx_description
1 polymer ?
#
loop_
_entity_poly.entity_id
_entity_poly.type
_entity_poly.pdbx_seq_one_letter_code
_entity_poly.pdbx_strand_id
1 'polypeptide(L)'
;MPNSRLDMDFEAWWNQHGQFCRAGGGDYEKTFAFRAWEAAVNMERKACAEICRSDALKMEQEALQAIENGEHDEVSSLRSTAWRLTVAANAIGARAG
;
A
#
# COMPACT_ATOMS: atom_id res chain seq x y z
N MET A 1 21.15 -15.40 8.27
CA MET A 1 19.74 -15.30 8.66
C MET A 1 19.28 -13.89 8.26
N PRO A 2 18.22 -13.72 7.46
CA PRO A 2 17.66 -12.38 7.19
C PRO A 2 17.26 -11.72 8.51
N ASN A 3 17.65 -10.46 8.72
CA ASN A 3 17.56 -9.76 10.01
C ASN A 3 16.26 -8.93 10.14
N SER A 4 15.42 -8.90 9.10
CA SER A 4 14.16 -8.16 9.08
C SER A 4 13.08 -8.86 8.23
N ARG A 5 11.80 -8.45 8.40
CA ARG A 5 10.72 -8.91 7.52
C ARG A 5 10.90 -8.43 6.08
N LEU A 6 11.47 -7.25 5.88
CA LEU A 6 11.86 -6.74 4.55
C LEU A 6 12.89 -7.65 3.89
N ASP A 7 13.88 -8.12 4.64
CA ASP A 7 14.90 -9.03 4.12
C ASP A 7 14.27 -10.35 3.68
N MET A 8 13.34 -10.91 4.47
CA MET A 8 12.63 -12.13 4.10
C MET A 8 11.78 -11.96 2.83
N ASP A 9 11.04 -10.86 2.73
CA ASP A 9 10.19 -10.56 1.57
C ASP A 9 11.05 -10.33 0.31
N PHE A 10 12.21 -9.66 0.45
CA PHE A 10 13.16 -9.51 -0.63
C PHE A 10 13.77 -10.84 -1.07
N GLU A 11 14.22 -11.68 -0.14
CA GLU A 11 14.81 -12.98 -0.47
C GLU A 11 13.80 -13.88 -1.18
N ALA A 12 12.53 -13.85 -0.78
CA ALA A 12 11.46 -14.55 -1.48
C ALA A 12 11.29 -14.03 -2.92
N TRP A 13 11.24 -12.71 -3.11
CA TRP A 13 11.17 -12.09 -4.44
C TRP A 13 12.40 -12.37 -5.29
N TRP A 14 13.61 -12.32 -4.70
CA TRP A 14 14.88 -12.56 -5.37
C TRP A 14 14.94 -13.98 -5.94
N ASN A 15 14.55 -14.97 -5.14
CA ASN A 15 14.52 -16.37 -5.55
C ASN A 15 13.48 -16.64 -6.66
N GLN A 16 12.35 -15.94 -6.65
CA GLN A 16 11.27 -16.17 -7.62
C GLN A 16 11.44 -15.38 -8.93
N HIS A 17 11.99 -14.17 -8.85
CA HIS A 17 12.00 -13.21 -9.94
C HIS A 17 13.36 -12.54 -10.12
N GLY A 18 13.92 -11.99 -9.03
CA GLY A 18 15.06 -11.08 -9.10
C GLY A 18 16.34 -11.67 -9.68
N GLN A 19 16.67 -12.93 -9.34
CA GLN A 19 17.92 -13.59 -9.76
C GLN A 19 18.03 -13.79 -11.28
N PHE A 20 16.91 -13.76 -12.01
CA PHE A 20 16.88 -13.95 -13.46
C PHE A 20 16.89 -12.63 -14.25
N CYS A 21 16.65 -11.49 -13.58
CA CYS A 21 16.54 -10.19 -14.23
C CYS A 21 17.89 -9.50 -14.49
N ARG A 22 19.00 -9.95 -13.88
CA ARG A 22 20.34 -9.39 -14.10
C ARG A 22 21.37 -10.50 -14.30
N ALA A 23 22.10 -10.42 -15.41
CA ALA A 23 23.20 -11.33 -15.70
C ALA A 23 24.22 -11.28 -14.53
N GLY A 24 24.48 -12.43 -13.91
CA GLY A 24 25.46 -12.56 -12.84
C GLY A 24 24.91 -13.17 -11.55
N GLY A 25 23.66 -12.85 -11.16
CA GLY A 25 22.97 -13.45 -10.00
C GLY A 25 23.73 -13.42 -8.66
N GLY A 26 24.82 -12.65 -8.57
CA GLY A 26 25.73 -12.66 -7.44
C GLY A 26 25.37 -11.63 -6.37
N ASP A 27 26.13 -11.66 -5.27
CA ASP A 27 25.91 -10.80 -4.10
C ASP A 27 26.04 -9.30 -4.44
N TYR A 28 26.86 -8.98 -5.45
CA TYR A 28 27.02 -7.61 -5.93
C TYR A 28 25.73 -7.10 -6.61
N GLU A 29 25.18 -7.87 -7.54
CA GLU A 29 23.93 -7.54 -8.25
C GLU A 29 22.73 -7.50 -7.29
N LYS A 30 22.75 -8.34 -6.26
CA LYS A 30 21.70 -8.46 -5.24
C LYS A 30 21.51 -7.17 -4.43
N THR A 31 22.59 -6.42 -4.17
CA THR A 31 22.53 -5.15 -3.43
C THR A 31 21.76 -4.08 -4.20
N PHE A 32 22.00 -3.95 -5.51
CA PHE A 32 21.25 -3.02 -6.36
C PHE A 32 19.81 -3.46 -6.57
N ALA A 33 19.60 -4.76 -6.71
CA ALA A 33 18.26 -5.33 -6.80
C ALA A 33 17.44 -5.06 -5.54
N PHE A 34 18.05 -5.16 -4.34
CA PHE A 34 17.40 -4.82 -3.08
C PHE A 34 16.89 -3.38 -3.06
N ARG A 35 17.74 -2.41 -3.41
CA ARG A 35 17.37 -0.99 -3.43
C ARG A 35 16.27 -0.68 -4.46
N ALA A 36 16.36 -1.28 -5.64
CA ALA A 36 15.33 -1.11 -6.68
C ALA A 36 14.00 -1.73 -6.26
N TRP A 37 14.03 -2.92 -5.67
CA TRP A 37 12.86 -3.61 -5.14
C TRP A 37 12.22 -2.85 -3.98
N GLU A 38 13.02 -2.39 -3.01
CA GLU A 38 12.58 -1.58 -1.88
C GLU A 38 11.88 -0.30 -2.36
N ALA A 39 12.46 0.40 -3.34
CA ALA A 39 11.84 1.57 -3.95
C ALA A 39 10.52 1.25 -4.66
N ALA A 40 10.46 0.14 -5.41
CA ALA A 40 9.25 -0.31 -6.09
C ALA A 40 8.11 -0.65 -5.10
N VAL A 41 8.41 -1.40 -4.06
CA VAL A 41 7.47 -1.75 -2.99
C VAL A 41 6.97 -0.50 -2.27
N ASN A 42 7.86 0.47 -1.99
CA ASN A 42 7.46 1.72 -1.36
C ASN A 42 6.56 2.57 -2.27
N MET A 43 6.84 2.60 -3.58
CA MET A 43 5.97 3.27 -4.56
C MET A 43 4.59 2.62 -4.62
N GLU A 44 4.52 1.28 -4.67
CA GLU A 44 3.26 0.54 -4.68
C GLU A 44 2.44 0.78 -3.41
N ARG A 45 3.08 0.73 -2.23
CA ARG A 45 2.41 1.03 -0.95
C ARG A 45 1.89 2.47 -0.92
N LYS A 46 2.65 3.45 -1.38
CA LYS A 46 2.19 4.85 -1.48
C LYS A 46 0.98 4.96 -2.41
N ALA A 47 1.03 4.34 -3.60
CA ALA A 47 -0.09 4.35 -4.53
C ALA A 47 -1.35 3.72 -3.93
N CYS A 48 -1.22 2.58 -3.24
CA CYS A 48 -2.33 1.93 -2.54
C CYS A 48 -2.91 2.81 -1.43
N ALA A 49 -2.04 3.47 -0.63
CA ALA A 49 -2.48 4.41 0.39
C ALA A 49 -3.26 5.59 -0.20
N GLU A 50 -2.81 6.17 -1.33
CA GLU A 50 -3.55 7.23 -2.01
C GLU A 50 -4.92 6.78 -2.51
N ILE A 51 -5.02 5.58 -3.10
CA ILE A 51 -6.31 5.01 -3.52
C ILE A 51 -7.27 4.91 -2.35
N CYS A 52 -6.82 4.32 -1.22
CA CYS A 52 -7.66 4.22 -0.03
C CYS A 52 -8.09 5.58 0.54
N ARG A 53 -7.23 6.61 0.48
CA ARG A 53 -7.63 7.98 0.89
C ARG A 53 -8.65 8.59 -0.07
N SER A 54 -8.45 8.40 -1.37
CA SER A 54 -9.39 8.91 -2.38
C SER A 54 -10.77 8.28 -2.21
N ASP A 55 -10.82 6.97 -1.99
CA ASP A 55 -12.08 6.25 -1.76
C ASP A 55 -12.74 6.70 -0.46
N ALA A 56 -11.97 6.88 0.61
CA ALA A 56 -12.48 7.44 1.87
C ALA A 56 -13.12 8.83 1.67
N LEU A 57 -12.44 9.72 0.92
CA LEU A 57 -12.96 11.06 0.62
C LEU A 57 -14.26 10.99 -0.18
N LYS A 58 -14.33 10.11 -1.18
CA LYS A 58 -15.53 9.89 -1.99
C LYS A 58 -16.70 9.42 -1.13
N MET A 59 -16.47 8.48 -0.22
CA MET A 59 -17.50 7.99 0.69
C MET A 59 -18.00 9.06 1.67
N GLU A 60 -17.12 9.96 2.14
CA GLU A 60 -17.55 11.12 2.94
C GLU A 60 -18.41 12.10 2.11
N GLN A 61 -18.07 12.32 0.84
CA GLN A 61 -18.88 13.15 -0.06
C GLN A 61 -20.26 12.54 -0.31
N GLU A 62 -20.34 11.23 -0.54
CA GLU A 62 -21.61 10.50 -0.66
C GLU A 62 -22.44 10.60 0.63
N ALA A 63 -21.81 10.50 1.80
CA ALA A 63 -22.49 10.70 3.08
C ALA A 63 -23.04 12.12 3.26
N LEU A 64 -22.32 13.14 2.80
CA LEU A 64 -22.79 14.53 2.81
C LEU A 64 -23.97 14.72 1.85
N GLN A 65 -23.89 14.16 0.64
CA GLN A 65 -24.96 14.24 -0.34
C GLN A 65 -26.26 13.57 0.16
N ALA A 66 -26.15 12.42 0.82
CA ALA A 66 -27.29 11.74 1.43
C ALA A 66 -27.96 12.63 2.50
N ILE A 67 -27.17 13.27 3.36
CA ILE A 67 -27.69 14.25 4.35
C ILE A 67 -28.43 15.40 3.66
N GLU A 68 -27.86 15.96 2.59
CA GLU A 68 -28.47 17.05 1.82
C GLU A 68 -29.79 16.63 1.16
N ASN A 69 -29.90 15.38 0.72
CA ASN A 69 -31.09 14.80 0.13
C ASN A 69 -32.16 14.40 1.17
N GLY A 70 -31.85 14.49 2.47
CA GLY A 70 -32.72 14.03 3.56
C GLY A 70 -32.71 12.51 3.78
N GLU A 71 -31.75 11.81 3.18
CA GLU A 71 -31.53 10.37 3.32
C GLU A 71 -30.53 10.12 4.47
N HIS A 72 -30.96 9.38 5.50
CA HIS A 72 -30.12 9.17 6.69
C HIS A 72 -29.73 7.71 6.94
N ASP A 73 -30.39 6.76 6.29
CA ASP A 73 -30.23 5.33 6.59
C ASP A 73 -28.80 4.83 6.27
N GLU A 74 -28.17 5.37 5.22
CA GLU A 74 -26.86 4.90 4.75
C GLU A 74 -25.67 5.74 5.27
N VAL A 75 -25.92 6.94 5.80
CA VAL A 75 -24.88 7.91 6.21
C VAL A 75 -23.90 7.30 7.21
N SER A 76 -24.41 6.55 8.19
CA SER A 76 -23.59 5.92 9.22
C SER A 76 -22.67 4.84 8.64
N SER A 77 -23.17 4.06 7.67
CA SER A 77 -22.41 3.02 6.98
C SER A 77 -21.30 3.63 6.10
N LEU A 78 -21.65 4.67 5.35
CA LEU A 78 -20.71 5.38 4.48
C LEU A 78 -19.54 5.95 5.29
N ARG A 79 -19.82 6.69 6.37
CA ARG A 79 -18.77 7.26 7.25
C ARG A 79 -17.95 6.20 7.97
N SER A 80 -18.59 5.12 8.43
CA SER A 80 -17.85 4.02 9.06
C SER A 80 -16.84 3.39 8.09
N THR A 81 -17.24 3.22 6.83
CA THR A 81 -16.37 2.67 5.79
C THR A 81 -15.27 3.64 5.42
N ALA A 82 -15.59 4.93 5.23
CA ALA A 82 -14.61 5.99 4.98
C ALA A 82 -13.52 6.05 6.07
N TRP A 83 -13.92 5.95 7.34
CA TRP A 83 -12.98 5.91 8.46
C TRP A 83 -12.07 4.68 8.39
N ARG A 84 -12.61 3.49 8.12
CA ARG A 84 -11.80 2.26 7.98
C ARG A 84 -10.78 2.38 6.85
N LEU A 85 -11.18 2.94 5.71
CA LEU A 85 -10.29 3.19 4.58
C LEU A 85 -9.18 4.18 4.92
N THR A 86 -9.50 5.24 5.68
CA THR A 86 -8.51 6.20 6.18
C THR A 86 -7.49 5.53 7.11
N VAL A 87 -7.95 4.68 8.04
CA VAL A 87 -7.08 3.92 8.93
C VAL A 87 -6.17 2.97 8.13
N ALA A 88 -6.73 2.26 7.15
CA ALA A 88 -5.96 1.37 6.27
C ALA A 88 -4.90 2.14 5.49
N ALA A 89 -5.26 3.28 4.89
CA ALA A 89 -4.33 4.14 4.15
C ALA A 89 -3.15 4.59 5.03
N ASN A 90 -3.42 4.98 6.27
CA ASN A 90 -2.37 5.39 7.21
C ASN A 90 -1.45 4.23 7.59
N ALA A 91 -2.02 3.05 7.85
CA ALA A 91 -1.24 1.85 8.16
C ALA A 91 -0.35 1.39 6.99
N ILE A 92 -0.84 1.52 5.76
CA ILE A 92 -0.07 1.19 4.54
C ILE A 92 1.02 2.24 4.32
N GLY A 93 0.68 3.52 4.42
CA GLY A 93 1.63 4.62 4.24
C GLY A 93 2.78 4.60 5.25
N ALA A 94 2.49 4.24 6.52
CA ALA A 94 3.52 4.08 7.56
C ALA A 94 4.52 2.96 7.28
N ARG A 95 4.20 2.02 6.38
CA ARG A 95 5.11 0.95 5.94
C ARG A 95 5.88 1.32 4.68
N ALA A 96 5.61 2.47 4.06
CA ALA A 96 6.21 2.90 2.80
C ALA A 96 7.38 3.88 2.98
N GLY A 97 7.79 4.12 4.24
CA GLY A 97 8.84 5.05 4.65
C GLY A 97 9.83 4.40 5.61
#